data_AF-A0A847A4J5-F1
#
_entry.id   AF-A0A847A4J5-F1
#
_cell.length_a   1.000
_cell.length_b   1.000
_cell.length_c   1.000
_cell.angle_alpha   90.00
_cell.angle_beta   90.00
_cell.angle_gamma   90.00
#
_symmetry.space_group_name_H-M   'P 1'
#
loop_
_entity.id
_entity.type
_entity.pdbx_description
1 polymer ?
#
loop_
_entity_poly.entity_id
_entity_poly.type
_entity_poly.pdbx_seq_one_letter_code
_entity_poly.pdbx_strand_id
1 'polypeptide(L)'
;MTVFALLVGLLCDAAIVGSGAWLLWVNSADSVFAGSLAGTLLAFGACGGLIVLRQLVLARLTSGREGMRLRVETLLVASEMVVLEALVTAWLATGLYLLGWFACFAAALCLLAAALQLMIDVLIGPHRMQPLTRRRASLAARRMFSVEVLRLFAGLCGLLGLLVTAPVHGWQPEVLNPLIFSLGATVVAAAGLSQAFLTSFGRGAVAHKLSSESAR
;
A
#
# COMPACT_ATOMS: atom_id res chain seq x y z
N MET A 1 18.49 -11.38 3.62
CA MET A 1 17.43 -10.61 4.33
C MET A 1 16.58 -9.75 3.41
N THR A 2 17.13 -9.03 2.43
CA THR A 2 16.33 -8.23 1.45
C THR A 2 15.29 -9.07 0.71
N VAL A 3 15.68 -10.24 0.17
CA VAL A 3 14.76 -11.16 -0.53
C VAL A 3 13.63 -11.64 0.39
N PHE A 4 13.96 -11.96 1.64
CA PHE A 4 12.96 -12.39 2.62
C PHE A 4 11.93 -11.28 2.93
N ALA A 5 12.39 -10.04 3.16
CA ALA A 5 11.48 -8.91 3.39
C ALA A 5 10.62 -8.60 2.15
N LEU A 6 11.18 -8.73 0.94
CA LEU A 6 10.45 -8.60 -0.31
C LEU A 6 9.35 -9.65 -0.44
N LEU A 7 9.67 -10.94 -0.20
CA LEU A 7 8.70 -12.03 -0.26
C LEU A 7 7.57 -11.85 0.75
N VAL A 8 7.90 -11.47 1.99
CA VAL A 8 6.90 -11.20 3.02
C VAL A 8 6.01 -10.02 2.62
N GLY A 9 6.58 -8.94 2.06
CA GLY A 9 5.81 -7.82 1.54
C GLY A 9 4.84 -8.25 0.44
N LEU A 10 5.33 -8.98 -0.57
CA LEU A 10 4.51 -9.49 -1.67
C LEU A 10 3.39 -10.42 -1.20
N LEU A 11 3.65 -11.29 -0.22
CA LEU A 11 2.62 -12.14 0.37
C LEU A 11 1.55 -11.32 1.08
N CYS A 12 1.93 -10.27 1.80
CA CYS A 12 0.97 -9.34 2.39
C CYS A 12 0.16 -8.62 1.31
N ASP A 13 0.79 -8.14 0.25
CA ASP A 13 0.11 -7.42 -0.84
C ASP A 13 -0.86 -8.34 -1.61
N ALA A 14 -0.44 -9.57 -1.90
CA ALA A 14 -1.31 -10.60 -2.46
C ALA A 14 -2.47 -10.95 -1.53
N ALA A 15 -2.25 -11.00 -0.21
CA ALA A 15 -3.32 -11.23 0.75
C ALA A 15 -4.30 -10.04 0.83
N ILE A 16 -3.81 -8.80 0.76
CA ILE A 16 -4.64 -7.59 0.76
C ILE A 16 -5.54 -7.57 -0.48
N VAL A 17 -4.95 -7.74 -1.67
CA VAL A 17 -5.70 -7.76 -2.93
C VAL A 17 -6.62 -8.98 -2.99
N GLY A 18 -6.09 -10.15 -2.62
CA GLY A 18 -6.79 -11.44 -2.60
C GLY A 18 -8.04 -11.40 -1.74
N SER A 19 -7.89 -11.03 -0.47
CA SER A 19 -9.01 -10.95 0.47
C SER A 19 -9.96 -9.79 0.16
N GLY A 20 -9.43 -8.62 -0.19
CA GLY A 20 -10.25 -7.43 -0.47
C GLY A 20 -11.16 -7.62 -1.69
N ALA A 21 -10.59 -8.06 -2.82
CA ALA A 21 -11.38 -8.32 -4.02
C ALA A 21 -12.33 -9.50 -3.85
N TRP A 22 -11.92 -10.57 -3.15
CA TRP A 22 -12.80 -11.71 -2.87
C TRP A 22 -13.99 -11.34 -1.98
N LEU A 23 -13.74 -10.58 -0.91
CA LEU A 23 -14.81 -10.18 0.00
C LEU A 23 -15.78 -9.21 -0.67
N LEU A 24 -15.30 -8.33 -1.56
CA LEU A 24 -16.18 -7.50 -2.37
C LEU A 24 -16.94 -8.35 -3.40
N TRP A 25 -16.30 -9.30 -4.06
CA TRP A 25 -16.98 -10.23 -4.97
C TRP A 25 -18.16 -10.95 -4.29
N VAL A 26 -17.92 -11.54 -3.12
CA VAL A 26 -18.93 -12.31 -2.38
C VAL A 26 -20.07 -11.42 -1.86
N ASN A 27 -19.78 -10.18 -1.47
CA ASN A 27 -20.78 -9.29 -0.89
C ASN A 27 -21.48 -8.39 -1.92
N SER A 28 -20.87 -8.06 -3.05
CA SER A 28 -21.28 -6.92 -3.88
C SER A 28 -21.39 -7.20 -5.38
N ALA A 29 -21.86 -8.41 -5.74
CA ALA A 29 -21.99 -8.88 -7.12
C ALA A 29 -22.46 -7.80 -8.13
N ASP A 30 -23.49 -7.02 -7.77
CA ASP A 30 -24.07 -5.95 -8.59
C ASP A 30 -23.79 -4.52 -8.09
N SER A 31 -23.56 -4.31 -6.78
CA SER A 31 -23.09 -3.01 -6.25
C SER A 31 -22.43 -3.12 -4.87
N VAL A 32 -21.44 -2.27 -4.58
CA VAL A 32 -20.64 -2.27 -3.32
C VAL A 32 -21.51 -2.05 -2.08
N PHE A 33 -22.66 -1.36 -2.25
CA PHE A 33 -23.63 -1.10 -1.17
C PHE A 33 -24.87 -1.99 -1.21
N ALA A 34 -25.08 -2.78 -2.27
CA ALA A 34 -26.13 -3.80 -2.28
C ALA A 34 -25.81 -4.97 -1.34
N GLY A 35 -24.53 -5.15 -1.02
CA GLY A 35 -24.05 -6.11 -0.04
C GLY A 35 -24.41 -5.78 1.39
N SER A 36 -24.20 -6.75 2.28
CA SER A 36 -24.36 -6.50 3.72
C SER A 36 -23.36 -5.44 4.20
N LEU A 37 -23.85 -4.38 4.86
CA LEU A 37 -22.98 -3.34 5.45
C LEU A 37 -21.90 -3.96 6.35
N ALA A 38 -22.28 -4.98 7.13
CA ALA A 38 -21.35 -5.71 7.99
C ALA A 38 -20.25 -6.41 7.18
N GLY A 39 -20.59 -7.07 6.07
CA GLY A 39 -19.63 -7.71 5.17
C GLY A 39 -18.66 -6.71 4.53
N THR A 40 -19.19 -5.56 4.08
CA THR A 40 -18.38 -4.47 3.51
C THR A 40 -17.43 -3.87 4.56
N LEU A 41 -17.91 -3.62 5.79
CA LEU A 41 -17.07 -3.13 6.90
C LEU A 41 -16.00 -4.15 7.30
N LEU A 42 -16.33 -5.44 7.33
CA LEU A 42 -15.37 -6.51 7.60
C LEU A 42 -14.31 -6.60 6.49
N ALA A 43 -14.69 -6.44 5.22
CA ALA A 43 -13.77 -6.46 4.08
C ALA A 43 -12.75 -5.32 4.17
N PHE A 44 -13.23 -4.09 4.35
CA PHE A 44 -12.36 -2.92 4.48
C PHE A 44 -11.57 -2.92 5.80
N GLY A 45 -12.16 -3.40 6.89
CA GLY A 45 -11.46 -3.58 8.17
C GLY A 45 -10.33 -4.60 8.10
N ALA A 46 -10.57 -5.75 7.47
CA ALA A 46 -9.54 -6.77 7.24
C ALA A 46 -8.43 -6.26 6.31
N CYS A 47 -8.80 -5.60 5.21
CA CYS A 47 -7.86 -4.96 4.30
C CYS A 47 -6.99 -3.92 5.03
N GLY A 48 -7.59 -3.02 5.81
CA GLY A 48 -6.89 -2.03 6.62
C GLY A 48 -5.97 -2.68 7.67
N GLY A 49 -6.43 -3.72 8.34
CA GLY A 49 -5.63 -4.50 9.29
C GLY A 49 -4.41 -5.14 8.65
N LEU A 50 -4.56 -5.72 7.45
CA LEU A 50 -3.44 -6.29 6.69
C LEU A 50 -2.46 -5.21 6.20
N ILE A 51 -2.94 -4.03 5.79
CA ILE A 51 -2.07 -2.89 5.46
C ILE A 51 -1.25 -2.47 6.67
N VAL A 52 -1.87 -2.35 7.85
CA VAL A 52 -1.18 -2.02 9.11
C VAL A 52 -0.14 -3.09 9.45
N LEU A 53 -0.53 -4.37 9.38
CA LEU A 53 0.37 -5.49 9.65
C LEU A 53 1.57 -5.48 8.71
N ARG A 54 1.34 -5.29 7.40
CA ARG A 54 2.38 -5.16 6.38
C ARG A 54 3.38 -4.06 6.75
N GLN A 55 2.89 -2.87 7.10
CA GLN A 55 3.73 -1.74 7.49
C GLN A 55 4.58 -2.06 8.72
N LEU A 56 3.98 -2.66 9.75
CA LEU A 56 4.67 -3.02 10.99
C LEU A 56 5.74 -4.11 10.77
N VAL A 57 5.41 -5.15 10.00
CA VAL A 57 6.34 -6.24 9.69
C VAL A 57 7.52 -5.73 8.88
N LEU A 58 7.28 -4.97 7.81
CA LEU A 58 8.35 -4.39 6.99
C LEU A 58 9.22 -3.40 7.79
N ALA A 59 8.60 -2.57 8.64
CA ALA A 59 9.35 -1.66 9.52
C ALA A 59 10.27 -2.43 10.49
N ARG A 60 9.79 -3.55 11.06
CA ARG A 60 10.62 -4.41 11.92
C ARG A 60 11.75 -5.08 11.16
N LEU A 61 11.47 -5.67 9.99
CA LEU A 61 12.46 -6.37 9.18
C LEU A 61 13.55 -5.44 8.61
N THR A 62 13.22 -4.16 8.43
CA THR A 62 14.13 -3.15 7.86
C THR A 62 14.69 -2.15 8.89
N SER A 63 14.37 -2.34 10.18
CA SER A 63 14.79 -1.46 11.26
C SER A 63 16.32 -1.29 11.31
N GLY A 64 16.78 -0.05 11.48
CA GLY A 64 18.20 0.30 11.57
C GLY A 64 18.99 0.18 10.25
N ARG A 65 18.33 -0.09 9.11
CA ARG A 65 18.97 -0.29 7.80
C ARG A 65 18.27 0.50 6.69
N GLU A 66 18.39 1.83 6.72
CA GLU A 66 17.74 2.74 5.76
C GLU A 66 17.98 2.37 4.29
N GLY A 67 19.21 2.01 3.92
CA GLY A 67 19.53 1.58 2.56
C GLY A 67 18.83 0.28 2.13
N MET A 68 18.56 -0.62 3.08
CA MET A 68 17.80 -1.85 2.82
C MET A 68 16.32 -1.55 2.67
N ARG A 69 15.77 -0.66 3.51
CA ARG A 69 14.35 -0.25 3.45
C ARG A 69 14.00 0.31 2.08
N LEU A 70 14.77 1.29 1.60
CA LEU A 70 14.57 1.90 0.28
C LEU A 70 14.64 0.84 -0.83
N ARG A 71 15.62 -0.06 -0.78
CA ARG A 71 15.77 -1.11 -1.80
C ARG A 71 14.59 -2.09 -1.81
N VAL A 72 14.12 -2.51 -0.63
CA VAL A 72 12.94 -3.39 -0.51
C VAL A 72 11.71 -2.68 -1.05
N GLU A 73 11.52 -1.41 -0.74
CA GLU A 73 10.40 -0.61 -1.22
C GLU A 73 10.41 -0.41 -2.73
N THR A 74 11.56 -0.08 -3.33
CA THR A 74 11.71 0.01 -4.79
C THR A 74 11.37 -1.33 -5.47
N LEU A 75 11.88 -2.44 -4.94
CA LEU A 75 11.62 -3.76 -5.49
C LEU A 75 10.17 -4.20 -5.31
N LEU A 76 9.53 -3.84 -4.18
CA LEU A 76 8.12 -4.12 -3.93
C LEU A 76 7.25 -3.40 -4.95
N VAL A 77 7.40 -2.08 -5.08
CA VAL A 77 6.60 -1.30 -6.04
C VAL A 77 6.82 -1.82 -7.46
N ALA A 78 8.06 -2.09 -7.88
CA ALA A 78 8.32 -2.66 -9.20
C ALA A 78 7.63 -4.03 -9.40
N SER A 79 7.66 -4.89 -8.38
CA SER A 79 7.03 -6.21 -8.42
C SER A 79 5.50 -6.12 -8.44
N GLU A 80 4.91 -5.20 -7.67
CA GLU A 80 3.47 -4.93 -7.66
C GLU A 80 2.98 -4.49 -9.05
N MET A 81 3.75 -3.67 -9.76
CA MET A 81 3.43 -3.25 -11.12
C MET A 81 3.45 -4.41 -12.12
N VAL A 82 4.46 -5.27 -12.05
CA VAL A 82 4.55 -6.48 -12.89
C VAL A 82 3.39 -7.43 -12.61
N VAL A 83 3.02 -7.61 -11.33
CA VAL A 83 1.89 -8.46 -10.95
C VAL A 83 0.56 -7.88 -11.44
N LEU A 84 0.38 -6.56 -11.34
CA LEU A 84 -0.81 -5.88 -11.86
C LEU A 84 -0.94 -6.06 -13.38
N GLU A 85 0.15 -5.86 -14.12
CA GLU A 85 0.19 -6.06 -15.57
C GLU A 85 -0.14 -7.51 -15.95
N ALA A 86 0.44 -8.48 -15.25
CA ALA A 86 0.14 -9.90 -15.47
C ALA A 86 -1.33 -10.22 -15.20
N LEU A 87 -1.92 -9.65 -14.14
CA LEU A 87 -3.31 -9.86 -13.76
C LEU A 87 -4.28 -9.25 -14.78
N VAL A 88 -4.01 -8.03 -15.26
CA VAL A 88 -4.78 -7.37 -16.34
C VAL A 88 -4.68 -8.18 -17.63
N THR A 89 -3.48 -8.63 -18.00
CA THR A 89 -3.25 -9.45 -19.20
C THR A 89 -3.99 -10.78 -19.11
N ALA A 90 -3.95 -11.45 -17.96
CA ALA A 90 -4.68 -12.70 -17.73
C ALA A 90 -6.19 -12.50 -17.83
N TRP A 91 -6.72 -11.40 -17.30
CA TRP A 91 -8.13 -11.05 -17.44
C TRP A 91 -8.50 -10.81 -18.90
N LEU A 92 -7.73 -10.01 -19.65
CA LEU A 92 -7.99 -9.74 -21.08
C LEU A 92 -7.98 -11.02 -21.91
N ALA A 93 -7.10 -11.97 -21.59
CA ALA A 93 -6.99 -13.24 -22.30
C ALA A 93 -8.15 -14.20 -22.00
N THR A 94 -8.69 -14.19 -20.78
CA THR A 94 -9.67 -15.18 -20.32
C THR A 94 -11.11 -14.67 -20.29
N GLY A 95 -11.30 -13.36 -20.18
CA GLY A 95 -12.61 -12.72 -19.99
C GLY A 95 -13.29 -13.05 -18.67
N LEU A 96 -12.62 -13.72 -17.73
CA LEU A 96 -13.23 -14.13 -16.46
C LEU A 96 -13.56 -12.91 -15.59
N TYR A 97 -14.84 -12.69 -15.33
CA TYR A 97 -15.34 -11.53 -14.57
C TYR A 97 -14.68 -11.39 -13.19
N LEU A 98 -14.47 -12.52 -12.48
CA LEU A 98 -13.76 -12.54 -11.19
C LEU A 98 -12.31 -12.05 -11.29
N LEU A 99 -11.57 -12.42 -12.34
CA LEU A 99 -10.20 -11.91 -12.55
C LEU A 99 -10.20 -10.41 -12.84
N GLY A 100 -11.22 -9.93 -13.56
CA GLY A 100 -11.44 -8.50 -13.78
C GLY A 100 -11.65 -7.73 -12.47
N TRP A 101 -12.37 -8.32 -11.51
CA TRP A 101 -12.52 -7.77 -10.15
C TRP A 101 -11.18 -7.65 -9.42
N PHE A 102 -10.37 -8.70 -9.43
CA PHE A 102 -9.04 -8.66 -8.83
C PHE A 102 -8.16 -7.58 -9.47
N ALA A 103 -8.17 -7.50 -10.80
CA ALA A 103 -7.40 -6.51 -11.56
C ALA A 103 -7.84 -5.07 -11.22
N CYS A 104 -9.15 -4.82 -11.22
CA CYS A 104 -9.74 -3.52 -10.89
C CYS A 104 -9.41 -3.10 -9.45
N PHE A 105 -9.58 -4.01 -8.49
CA PHE A 105 -9.27 -3.75 -7.09
C PHE A 105 -7.78 -3.47 -6.88
N ALA A 106 -6.90 -4.27 -7.48
CA ALA A 106 -5.45 -4.06 -7.41
C ALA A 106 -5.05 -2.72 -8.03
N ALA A 107 -5.64 -2.35 -9.16
CA ALA A 107 -5.41 -1.07 -9.83
C ALA A 107 -5.86 0.12 -8.97
N ALA A 108 -7.05 0.05 -8.37
CA ALA A 108 -7.56 1.05 -7.44
C ALA A 108 -6.65 1.22 -6.22
N LEU A 109 -6.26 0.10 -5.60
CA LEU A 109 -5.40 0.12 -4.43
C LEU A 109 -4.01 0.67 -4.77
N CYS A 110 -3.43 0.28 -5.91
CA CYS A 110 -2.15 0.80 -6.38
C CYS A 110 -2.20 2.32 -6.60
N LEU A 111 -3.22 2.82 -7.30
CA LEU A 111 -3.44 4.25 -7.53
C LEU A 111 -3.57 5.02 -6.20
N LEU A 112 -4.43 4.56 -5.30
CA LEU A 112 -4.70 5.22 -4.03
C LEU A 112 -3.48 5.18 -3.09
N ALA A 113 -2.79 4.04 -3.01
CA ALA A 113 -1.58 3.90 -2.21
C ALA A 113 -0.48 4.83 -2.73
N ALA A 114 -0.25 4.88 -4.05
CA ALA A 114 0.72 5.77 -4.67
C ALA A 114 0.39 7.25 -4.41
N ALA A 115 -0.86 7.66 -4.64
CA ALA A 115 -1.30 9.03 -4.43
C ALA A 115 -1.15 9.47 -2.96
N LEU A 116 -1.61 8.63 -2.01
CA LEU A 116 -1.51 8.94 -0.58
C LEU A 116 -0.06 8.97 -0.09
N GLN A 117 0.78 8.04 -0.56
CA GLN A 117 2.19 8.03 -0.21
C GLN A 117 2.92 9.27 -0.75
N LEU A 118 2.61 9.71 -1.97
CA LEU A 118 3.13 10.97 -2.52
C LEU A 118 2.65 12.19 -1.71
N MET A 119 1.37 12.24 -1.33
CA MET A 119 0.85 13.30 -0.47
C MET A 119 1.54 13.34 0.88
N ILE A 120 1.75 12.17 1.51
CA ILE A 120 2.46 12.06 2.79
C ILE A 120 3.90 12.55 2.64
N ASP A 121 4.58 12.19 1.56
CA ASP A 121 5.96 12.63 1.34
C ASP A 121 6.05 14.13 1.04
N VAL A 122 5.10 14.72 0.32
CA VAL A 122 5.03 16.18 0.12
C VAL A 122 4.75 16.91 1.43
N LEU A 123 3.83 16.42 2.26
CA LEU A 123 3.44 17.05 3.52
C LEU A 123 4.51 16.91 4.63
N ILE A 124 5.23 15.79 4.66
CA ILE A 124 6.16 15.46 5.77
C ILE A 124 7.65 15.58 5.33
N GLY A 125 7.92 15.56 4.03
CA GLY A 125 9.27 15.61 3.43
C GLY A 125 10.16 16.76 3.95
N PRO A 126 9.65 18.00 4.09
CA PRO A 126 10.45 19.12 4.60
C PRO A 126 11.01 18.89 6.01
N HIS A 127 10.33 18.09 6.84
CA HIS A 127 10.72 17.86 8.24
C HIS A 127 11.70 16.70 8.43
N ARG A 128 11.93 15.86 7.40
CA ARG A 128 12.88 14.73 7.48
C ARG A 128 14.32 15.10 7.11
N MET A 129 14.54 16.24 6.46
CA MET A 129 15.88 16.70 6.10
C MET A 129 16.55 17.46 7.26
N GLN A 130 16.97 16.72 8.29
CA GLN A 130 18.02 17.17 9.22
C GLN A 130 19.36 17.36 8.47
N PRO A 131 20.33 18.13 9.01
CA PRO A 131 21.53 18.54 8.28
C PRO A 131 22.49 17.36 8.09
N LEU A 132 22.18 16.53 7.10
CA LEU A 132 23.10 15.54 6.57
C LEU A 132 24.26 16.30 5.91
N THR A 133 25.48 15.79 6.09
CA THR A 133 26.65 16.26 5.34
C THR A 133 26.33 16.33 3.84
N ARG A 134 26.77 17.40 3.14
CA ARG A 134 26.42 17.73 1.73
C ARG A 134 26.41 16.52 0.78
N ARG A 135 27.34 15.57 0.95
CA ARG A 135 27.47 14.35 0.13
C ARG A 135 26.42 13.27 0.44
N ARG A 136 26.04 13.11 1.71
CA ARG A 136 24.95 12.20 2.12
C ARG A 136 23.59 12.79 1.76
N ALA A 137 23.44 14.10 1.86
CA ALA A 137 22.24 14.82 1.41
C ALA A 137 21.99 14.62 -0.09
N SER A 138 23.00 14.71 -0.95
CA SER A 138 22.82 14.56 -2.40
C SER A 138 22.46 13.12 -2.83
N LEU A 139 23.05 12.10 -2.18
CA LEU A 139 22.72 10.70 -2.43
C LEU A 139 21.34 10.32 -1.89
N ALA A 140 20.98 10.84 -0.71
CA ALA A 140 19.64 10.67 -0.15
C ALA A 140 18.57 11.35 -1.02
N ALA A 141 18.82 12.57 -1.51
CA ALA A 141 17.93 13.27 -2.42
C ALA A 141 17.72 12.53 -3.75
N ARG A 142 18.80 12.02 -4.37
CA ARG A 142 18.69 11.21 -5.60
C ARG A 142 17.89 9.93 -5.40
N ARG A 143 18.02 9.28 -4.23
CA ARG A 143 17.28 8.07 -3.91
C ARG A 143 15.81 8.35 -3.61
N MET A 144 15.50 9.43 -2.89
CA MET A 144 14.11 9.85 -2.64
C MET A 144 13.40 10.21 -3.95
N PHE A 145 14.06 10.99 -4.81
CA PHE A 145 13.55 11.30 -6.14
C PHE A 145 13.26 10.03 -6.98
N SER A 146 14.13 9.02 -6.90
CA SER A 146 13.91 7.74 -7.58
C SER A 146 12.69 6.97 -7.08
N VAL A 147 12.35 7.06 -5.78
CA VAL A 147 11.18 6.38 -5.21
C VAL A 147 9.91 7.17 -5.53
N GLU A 148 9.95 8.50 -5.47
CA GLU A 148 8.82 9.36 -5.85
C GLU A 148 8.44 9.17 -7.32
N VAL A 149 9.42 9.17 -8.23
CA VAL A 149 9.20 8.89 -9.65
C VAL A 149 8.61 7.48 -9.85
N LEU A 150 9.10 6.48 -9.10
CA LEU A 150 8.56 5.14 -9.17
C LEU A 150 7.11 5.07 -8.68
N ARG A 151 6.76 5.81 -7.62
CA ARG A 151 5.38 5.90 -7.13
C ARG A 151 4.47 6.66 -8.09
N LEU A 152 4.96 7.70 -8.76
CA LEU A 152 4.21 8.36 -9.84
C LEU A 152 3.93 7.38 -10.97
N PHE A 153 4.92 6.58 -11.36
CA PHE A 153 4.75 5.55 -12.38
C PHE A 153 3.77 4.46 -11.91
N ALA A 154 3.85 4.02 -10.65
CA ALA A 154 2.89 3.08 -10.06
C ALA A 154 1.46 3.65 -10.07
N GLY A 155 1.29 4.92 -9.70
CA GLY A 155 0.01 5.61 -9.77
C GLY A 155 -0.54 5.68 -11.20
N LEU A 156 0.32 5.97 -12.19
CA LEU A 156 -0.06 5.95 -13.60
C LEU A 156 -0.49 4.55 -14.06
N CYS A 157 0.23 3.50 -13.66
CA CYS A 157 -0.17 2.12 -13.98
C CYS A 157 -1.45 1.70 -13.27
N GLY A 158 -1.69 2.15 -12.03
CA GLY A 158 -2.97 1.96 -11.35
C GLY A 158 -4.12 2.65 -12.10
N LEU A 159 -3.91 3.89 -12.55
CA LEU A 159 -4.88 4.61 -13.37
C LEU A 159 -5.16 3.90 -14.71
N LEU A 160 -4.12 3.53 -15.44
CA LEU A 160 -4.25 2.80 -16.71
C LEU A 160 -4.92 1.44 -16.50
N GLY A 161 -4.56 0.73 -15.44
CA GLY A 161 -5.21 -0.51 -15.03
C GLY A 161 -6.71 -0.34 -14.85
N LEU A 162 -7.13 0.69 -14.10
CA LEU A 162 -8.55 1.02 -13.92
C LEU A 162 -9.27 1.34 -15.24
N LEU A 163 -8.61 2.10 -16.13
CA LEU A 163 -9.17 2.43 -17.45
C LEU A 163 -9.32 1.17 -18.32
N VAL A 164 -8.37 0.25 -18.27
CA VAL A 164 -8.42 -1.01 -19.02
C VAL A 164 -9.47 -1.95 -18.44
N THR A 165 -9.58 -2.03 -17.10
CA THR A 165 -10.58 -2.84 -16.41
C THR A 165 -11.95 -2.17 -16.32
N ALA A 166 -12.12 -0.97 -16.86
CA ALA A 166 -13.40 -0.26 -16.87
C ALA A 166 -14.59 -1.07 -17.41
N PRO A 167 -14.45 -1.89 -18.47
CA PRO A 167 -15.54 -2.72 -18.97
C PRO A 167 -16.04 -3.76 -17.98
N VAL A 168 -15.25 -4.14 -16.96
CA VAL A 168 -15.65 -5.11 -15.92
C VAL A 168 -16.98 -4.70 -15.29
N HIS A 169 -17.18 -3.41 -15.04
CA HIS A 169 -18.40 -2.85 -14.44
C HIS A 169 -19.17 -1.91 -15.35
N GLY A 170 -18.77 -1.78 -16.62
CA GLY A 170 -19.38 -0.82 -17.54
C GLY A 170 -19.37 0.63 -17.03
N TRP A 171 -18.37 1.03 -16.23
CA TRP A 171 -18.30 2.33 -15.56
C TRP A 171 -19.48 2.66 -14.61
N GLN A 172 -20.22 1.66 -14.12
CA GLN A 172 -21.34 1.90 -13.23
C GLN A 172 -20.91 2.72 -11.99
N PRO A 173 -21.40 3.96 -11.82
CA PRO A 173 -20.98 4.84 -10.73
C PRO A 173 -21.31 4.27 -9.36
N GLU A 174 -22.34 3.42 -9.25
CA GLU A 174 -22.73 2.75 -8.01
C GLU A 174 -21.70 1.71 -7.53
N VAL A 175 -20.78 1.28 -8.40
CA VAL A 175 -19.70 0.34 -8.04
C VAL A 175 -18.39 1.11 -7.83
N LEU A 176 -18.01 1.95 -8.79
CA LEU A 176 -16.70 2.60 -8.80
C LEU A 176 -16.56 3.67 -7.70
N ASN A 177 -17.55 4.53 -7.52
CA ASN A 177 -17.44 5.61 -6.53
C ASN A 177 -17.31 5.05 -5.11
N PRO A 178 -18.19 4.13 -4.66
CA PRO A 178 -18.07 3.54 -3.32
C PRO A 178 -16.75 2.80 -3.12
N LEU A 179 -16.31 2.06 -4.14
CA LEU A 179 -15.04 1.34 -4.09
C LEU A 179 -13.87 2.28 -3.83
N ILE A 180 -13.77 3.36 -4.62
CA ILE A 180 -12.69 4.36 -4.49
C ILE A 180 -12.76 5.06 -3.14
N PHE A 181 -13.94 5.50 -2.70
CA PHE A 181 -14.11 6.19 -1.41
C PHE A 181 -13.76 5.29 -0.22
N SER A 182 -14.30 4.07 -0.20
CA SER A 182 -14.07 3.13 0.90
C SER A 182 -12.64 2.62 0.93
N LEU A 183 -12.01 2.35 -0.22
CA LEU A 183 -10.59 2.03 -0.28
C LEU A 183 -9.74 3.21 0.15
N GLY A 184 -10.04 4.42 -0.32
CA GLY A 184 -9.33 5.63 0.08
C GLY A 184 -9.36 5.83 1.59
N ALA A 185 -10.55 5.73 2.19
CA ALA A 185 -10.73 5.79 3.65
C ALA A 185 -9.95 4.68 4.37
N THR A 186 -9.95 3.46 3.84
CA THR A 186 -9.22 2.32 4.41
C THR A 186 -7.71 2.56 4.41
N VAL A 187 -7.15 3.01 3.28
CA VAL A 187 -5.71 3.26 3.16
C VAL A 187 -5.30 4.42 4.07
N VAL A 188 -6.09 5.50 4.14
CA VAL A 188 -5.83 6.63 5.04
C VAL A 188 -5.86 6.19 6.51
N ALA A 189 -6.91 5.46 6.93
CA ALA A 189 -7.04 4.97 8.30
C ALA A 189 -5.89 4.03 8.67
N ALA A 190 -5.54 3.10 7.78
CA ALA A 190 -4.43 2.17 7.97
C ALA A 190 -3.08 2.89 8.06
N ALA A 191 -2.85 3.91 7.23
CA ALA A 191 -1.65 4.74 7.31
C ALA A 191 -1.56 5.48 8.65
N GLY A 192 -2.65 6.13 9.09
CA GLY A 192 -2.71 6.83 10.36
C GLY A 192 -2.46 5.91 11.56
N LEU A 193 -3.13 4.74 11.59
CA LEU A 193 -2.93 3.74 12.64
C LEU A 193 -1.49 3.23 12.66
N SER A 194 -0.92 2.90 11.49
CA SER A 194 0.47 2.43 11.40
C SER A 194 1.46 3.45 11.99
N GLN A 195 1.27 4.74 11.68
CA GLN A 195 2.11 5.81 12.25
C GLN A 195 1.93 5.95 13.76
N ALA A 196 0.69 5.90 14.26
CA ALA A 196 0.40 5.94 15.70
C ALA A 196 1.07 4.77 16.45
N PHE A 197 1.04 3.56 15.88
CA PHE A 197 1.72 2.40 16.45
C PHE A 197 3.24 2.55 16.45
N LEU A 198 3.84 2.94 15.32
CA LEU A 198 5.30 3.09 15.20
C LEU A 198 5.85 4.17 16.14
N THR A 199 5.12 5.25 16.34
CA THR A 199 5.52 6.34 17.26
C THR A 199 5.37 5.95 18.73
N SER A 200 4.29 5.25 19.10
CA SER A 200 4.03 4.83 20.48
C SER A 200 5.04 3.77 20.96
N PHE A 201 5.33 2.77 20.14
CA PHE A 201 6.33 1.74 20.47
C PHE A 201 7.78 2.26 20.38
N GLY A 202 8.06 3.22 19.49
CA GLY A 202 9.36 3.89 19.43
C GLY A 202 9.71 4.67 20.70
N ARG A 203 8.73 5.35 21.31
CA ARG A 203 8.92 6.08 22.57
C ARG A 203 9.13 5.14 23.77
N GLY A 204 8.42 4.01 23.83
CA GLY A 204 8.57 3.02 24.90
C GLY A 204 9.96 2.37 24.95
N ALA A 205 10.56 2.07 23.79
CA ALA A 205 11.91 1.50 23.72
C ALA A 205 13.00 2.47 24.19
N VAL A 206 12.83 3.78 23.94
CA VAL A 206 13.77 4.81 24.40
C VAL A 206 13.66 5.02 25.91
N ALA A 207 12.45 5.05 26.46
CA ALA A 207 12.23 5.17 27.91
C ALA A 207 12.86 4.00 28.69
N HIS A 208 12.72 2.77 28.19
CA HIS A 208 13.29 1.58 28.81
C HIS A 208 14.82 1.53 28.72
N LYS A 209 15.41 2.11 27.68
CA LYS A 209 16.88 2.20 27.55
C LYS A 209 17.46 3.21 28.56
N LEU A 210 16.82 4.38 28.67
CA LEU A 210 17.23 5.43 29.62
C LEU A 210 17.10 4.97 31.08
N SER A 211 16.06 4.22 31.44
CA SER A 211 15.92 3.68 32.81
C SER A 211 16.94 2.59 33.14
N SER A 212 17.45 1.87 32.13
CA SER A 212 18.49 0.84 32.33
C SER A 212 19.90 1.42 32.41
N GLU A 213 20.13 2.59 31.82
CA GLU A 213 21.40 3.33 31.91
C GLU A 213 21.50 4.16 33.19
N SER A 214 20.39 4.63 33.76
CA SER A 214 20.39 5.35 35.05
C SER A 214 20.49 4.42 36.28
N ALA A 215 20.38 3.11 36.09
CA ALA A 215 20.48 2.10 37.15
C ALA A 215 21.88 1.48 37.27
N ARG A 216 22.87 2.01 36.52
CA ARG A 216 24.29 1.66 36.61
C ARG A 216 25.08 2.88 37.08
#